data_AF-A0A3N4J1S4-F1
#
_entry.id   AF-A0A3N4J1S4-F1
#
_cell.length_a   1.000
_cell.length_b   1.000
_cell.length_c   1.000
_cell.angle_alpha   90.00
_cell.angle_beta   90.00
_cell.angle_gamma   90.00
#
_symmetry.space_group_name_H-M   'P 1'
#
loop_
_entity.id
_entity.type
_entity.pdbx_description
1 polymer ?
#
loop_
_entity_poly.entity_id
_entity_poly.type
_entity_poly.pdbx_seq_one_letter_code
_entity_poly.pdbx_strand_id
1 'polypeptide(L)'
;MPNIEGELFGGLVLSKKAHAKLVKVDFTPALQVPDVIDAVDIKDLDDECNLWGRLRKLVDVQYEELPPILTISEAIAAKSFFPRGEMLARGKSTAEAFKDCDFVYEAVSRIDGQEYFYLETNAAAVIPRPDDEEMEVWSSTQNIMETQEFVSQVTGAPSSKIVAKVKRMGGAFGGKESRSVQLACILAVAAKKVGRPIRCILNCDEHMMTSGQRNPFQAHSKVGVSKEGMLKILDADVYNNVGYSQDLSDAVMDRALTHMDSCYWILHLHLHGHVCKANTHSNTAFRSFGASQGQYIAECILTAIANHLKMSVDQFRLKNLYKEGQLTPFLQPLED
;
A
#
# COMPACT_ATOMS: atom_id res chain seq x y z
N MET A 1 18.54 3.22 20.78
CA MET A 1 19.30 2.18 21.51
C MET A 1 20.69 2.75 21.81
N PRO A 2 21.37 2.42 22.91
CA PRO A 2 22.83 2.63 22.98
C PRO A 2 23.53 1.85 21.85
N ASN A 3 24.75 2.25 21.50
CA ASN A 3 25.57 1.47 20.56
C ASN A 3 25.92 0.11 21.18
N ILE A 4 25.94 -0.94 20.37
CA ILE A 4 26.36 -2.28 20.79
C ILE A 4 27.84 -2.47 20.42
N GLU A 5 28.62 -3.15 21.26
CA GLU A 5 30.00 -3.47 20.92
C GLU A 5 30.07 -4.37 19.69
N GLY A 6 30.97 -4.06 18.75
CA GLY A 6 31.07 -4.78 17.49
C GLY A 6 29.92 -4.55 16.49
N GLU A 7 28.99 -3.62 16.76
CA GLU A 7 27.90 -3.26 15.84
C GLU A 7 28.40 -2.77 14.48
N LEU A 8 27.64 -3.09 13.43
CA LEU A 8 27.82 -2.61 12.06
C LEU A 8 26.63 -1.77 11.60
N PHE A 9 26.86 -0.96 10.57
CA PHE A 9 25.82 -0.14 9.95
C PHE A 9 25.48 -0.66 8.56
N GLY A 10 24.18 -0.89 8.31
CA GLY A 10 23.67 -1.25 7.00
C GLY A 10 23.35 -0.01 6.17
N GLY A 11 23.76 0.00 4.90
CA GLY A 11 23.31 0.96 3.88
C GLY A 11 22.31 0.31 2.94
N LEU A 12 21.25 1.04 2.55
CA LEU A 12 20.30 0.55 1.56
C LEU A 12 20.72 0.83 0.12
N VAL A 13 20.03 0.08 -0.74
CA VAL A 13 20.60 -0.52 -1.92
C VAL A 13 19.51 -0.57 -2.97
N LEU A 14 19.34 0.48 -3.78
CA LEU A 14 18.08 0.71 -4.52
C LEU A 14 18.22 0.78 -6.06
N SER A 15 17.21 0.27 -6.77
CA SER A 15 17.14 0.34 -8.23
C SER A 15 17.09 1.78 -8.73
N LYS A 16 17.76 2.06 -9.86
CA LYS A 16 17.63 3.33 -10.60
C LYS A 16 16.68 3.25 -11.80
N LYS A 17 15.97 2.13 -11.97
CA LYS A 17 15.07 1.86 -13.11
C LYS A 17 13.74 1.30 -12.59
N ALA A 18 12.64 1.81 -13.13
CA ALA A 18 11.28 1.36 -12.80
C ALA A 18 11.02 -0.07 -13.29
N HIS A 19 11.50 -0.41 -14.49
CA HIS A 19 11.38 -1.74 -15.07
C HIS A 19 12.61 -2.06 -15.90
N ALA A 20 13.35 -3.10 -15.53
CA ALA A 20 14.54 -3.56 -16.23
C ALA A 20 14.93 -4.99 -15.82
N LYS A 21 15.63 -5.71 -16.70
CA LYS A 21 16.38 -6.91 -16.28
C LYS A 21 17.71 -6.50 -15.67
N LEU A 22 18.11 -7.21 -14.61
CA LEU A 22 19.41 -7.05 -13.96
C LEU A 22 20.46 -7.91 -14.69
N VAL A 23 21.46 -7.28 -15.32
CA VAL A 23 22.46 -7.97 -16.15
C VAL A 23 23.70 -8.35 -15.34
N LYS A 24 24.27 -7.39 -14.60
CA LYS A 24 25.48 -7.58 -13.78
C LYS A 24 25.38 -6.74 -12.50
N VAL A 25 25.98 -7.24 -11.43
CA VAL A 25 26.21 -6.57 -10.14
C VAL A 25 27.68 -6.84 -9.76
N ASP A 26 28.52 -5.80 -9.70
CA ASP A 26 29.96 -5.88 -9.35
C ASP A 26 30.30 -5.19 -8.01
N PHE A 27 30.40 -5.98 -6.93
CA PHE A 27 30.66 -5.46 -5.58
C PHE A 27 32.12 -5.03 -5.34
N THR A 28 33.04 -5.33 -6.26
CA THR A 28 34.49 -5.12 -6.05
C THR A 28 34.85 -3.68 -5.64
N PRO A 29 34.28 -2.62 -6.25
CA PRO A 29 34.60 -1.25 -5.84
C PRO A 29 34.10 -0.89 -4.43
N ALA A 30 33.01 -1.51 -3.96
CA ALA A 30 32.47 -1.27 -2.62
C ALA A 30 33.33 -1.94 -1.54
N LEU A 31 33.76 -3.18 -1.78
CA LEU A 31 34.64 -3.95 -0.87
C LEU A 31 36.08 -3.38 -0.78
N GLN A 32 36.44 -2.42 -1.64
CA GLN A 32 37.71 -1.68 -1.57
C GLN A 32 37.62 -0.41 -0.70
N VAL A 33 36.42 0.02 -0.30
CA VAL A 33 36.24 1.17 0.58
C VAL A 33 36.62 0.76 2.02
N PRO A 34 37.46 1.54 2.73
CA PRO A 34 37.78 1.26 4.14
C PRO A 34 36.52 1.08 5.00
N ASP A 35 36.62 0.22 6.00
CA ASP A 35 35.55 -0.14 6.95
C ASP A 35 34.29 -0.81 6.36
N VAL A 36 34.21 -1.03 5.04
CA VAL A 36 33.20 -1.91 4.43
C VAL A 36 33.58 -3.37 4.72
N ILE A 37 32.71 -4.06 5.47
CA ILE A 37 32.94 -5.44 5.90
C ILE A 37 32.51 -6.45 4.83
N ASP A 38 31.32 -6.26 4.25
CA ASP A 38 30.71 -7.20 3.31
C ASP A 38 29.64 -6.51 2.47
N ALA A 39 29.28 -7.11 1.35
CA ALA A 39 28.10 -6.78 0.58
C ALA A 39 27.16 -7.99 0.55
N VAL A 40 25.94 -7.79 1.04
CA VAL A 40 24.93 -8.85 1.09
C VAL A 40 24.07 -8.79 -0.18
N ASP A 41 23.75 -9.93 -0.80
CA ASP A 41 22.84 -10.02 -1.96
C ASP A 41 21.82 -11.17 -1.83
N ILE A 42 21.30 -11.70 -2.94
CA ILE A 42 20.37 -12.85 -2.93
C ILE A 42 21.07 -14.19 -2.67
N LYS A 43 22.37 -14.31 -2.96
CA LYS A 43 23.16 -15.55 -2.73
C LYS A 43 23.42 -15.79 -1.25
N ASP A 44 23.14 -14.79 -0.41
CA ASP A 44 23.17 -14.86 1.04
C ASP A 44 21.79 -15.23 1.63
N LEU A 45 20.78 -15.45 0.78
CA LEU A 45 19.54 -16.13 1.13
C LEU A 45 19.64 -17.59 0.68
N ASP A 46 19.23 -18.50 1.56
CA ASP A 46 19.03 -19.90 1.18
C ASP A 46 17.90 -19.99 0.13
N ASP A 47 18.02 -20.87 -0.88
CA ASP A 47 17.07 -20.91 -2.02
C ASP A 47 15.62 -21.15 -1.56
N GLU A 48 15.42 -21.92 -0.48
CA GLU A 48 14.12 -22.19 0.16
C GLU A 48 13.56 -20.96 0.92
N CYS A 49 14.44 -20.05 1.36
CA CYS A 49 14.10 -18.82 2.09
C CYS A 49 13.88 -17.62 1.15
N ASN A 50 14.32 -17.70 -0.10
CA ASN A 50 14.16 -16.66 -1.13
C ASN A 50 12.76 -16.69 -1.78
N LEU A 51 11.72 -16.36 -0.99
CA LEU A 51 10.33 -16.39 -1.46
C LEU A 51 9.93 -15.19 -2.36
N TRP A 52 10.72 -14.10 -2.40
CA TRP A 52 10.25 -12.81 -2.93
C TRP A 52 11.18 -12.06 -3.93
N GLY A 53 12.34 -12.61 -4.28
CA GLY A 53 13.15 -12.11 -5.40
C GLY A 53 14.06 -10.89 -5.13
N ARG A 54 14.75 -10.45 -6.19
CA ARG A 54 15.98 -9.61 -6.12
C ARG A 54 15.72 -8.11 -6.26
N LEU A 55 16.43 -7.27 -5.48
CA LEU A 55 17.32 -6.21 -6.01
C LEU A 55 18.09 -5.40 -4.94
N ARG A 56 19.26 -4.88 -5.32
CA ARG A 56 20.18 -4.06 -4.50
C ARG A 56 21.01 -3.04 -5.35
N LYS A 57 21.58 -1.97 -4.75
CA LYS A 57 22.60 -1.07 -5.35
C LYS A 57 23.52 -0.24 -4.40
N LEU A 58 24.80 -0.60 -4.38
CA LEU A 58 25.97 0.25 -4.06
C LEU A 58 27.18 -0.31 -4.83
N VAL A 59 26.99 -0.41 -6.14
CA VAL A 59 27.63 -1.41 -7.03
C VAL A 59 27.59 -0.86 -8.46
N ASP A 60 28.54 -1.21 -9.33
CA ASP A 60 28.29 -1.12 -10.78
C ASP A 60 27.18 -2.12 -11.16
N VAL A 61 26.10 -1.58 -11.73
CA VAL A 61 24.89 -2.33 -12.06
C VAL A 61 24.45 -2.02 -13.48
N GLN A 62 24.44 -3.05 -14.31
CA GLN A 62 24.03 -3.00 -15.71
C GLN A 62 22.59 -3.48 -15.86
N TYR A 63 21.82 -2.78 -16.69
CA TYR A 63 20.38 -2.98 -16.87
C TYR A 63 20.03 -3.13 -18.35
N GLU A 64 19.07 -4.00 -18.66
CA GLU A 64 18.32 -3.99 -19.92
C GLU A 64 16.94 -3.38 -19.61
N GLU A 65 16.66 -2.17 -20.09
CA GLU A 65 15.42 -1.46 -19.77
C GLU A 65 14.20 -2.08 -20.46
N LEU A 66 13.08 -2.12 -19.74
CA LEU A 66 11.79 -2.62 -20.23
C LEU A 66 10.73 -1.51 -20.13
N PRO A 67 9.69 -1.49 -20.98
CA PRO A 67 8.62 -0.50 -20.89
C PRO A 67 7.94 -0.55 -19.50
N PRO A 68 7.89 0.58 -18.75
CA PRO A 68 7.22 0.63 -17.46
C PRO A 68 5.74 1.00 -17.60
N ILE A 69 4.92 0.52 -16.67
CA ILE A 69 3.56 1.03 -16.40
C ILE A 69 3.66 1.89 -15.14
N LEU A 70 3.31 3.17 -15.17
CA LEU A 70 3.52 4.08 -14.04
C LEU A 70 2.20 4.63 -13.46
N THR A 71 1.20 4.81 -14.31
CA THR A 71 -0.08 5.44 -13.98
C THR A 71 -1.23 4.43 -13.98
N ILE A 72 -2.33 4.79 -13.30
CA ILE A 72 -3.58 4.02 -13.33
C ILE A 72 -4.10 3.88 -14.78
N SER A 73 -4.01 4.94 -15.58
CA SER A 73 -4.54 4.93 -16.95
C SER A 73 -3.72 4.03 -17.88
N GLU A 74 -2.39 3.92 -17.70
CA GLU A 74 -1.56 2.92 -18.38
C GLU A 74 -1.87 1.50 -17.90
N ALA A 75 -2.07 1.29 -16.59
CA ALA A 75 -2.41 -0.02 -16.04
C ALA A 75 -3.75 -0.53 -16.57
N ILE A 76 -4.76 0.35 -16.69
CA ILE A 76 -6.05 0.02 -17.33
C ILE A 76 -5.85 -0.37 -18.79
N ALA A 77 -5.10 0.43 -19.57
CA ALA A 77 -4.85 0.14 -20.99
C ALA A 77 -4.10 -1.19 -21.21
N ALA A 78 -3.15 -1.50 -20.33
CA ALA A 78 -2.38 -2.75 -20.35
C ALA A 78 -3.10 -3.94 -19.68
N LYS A 79 -4.27 -3.73 -19.05
CA LYS A 79 -4.97 -4.70 -18.19
C LYS A 79 -4.08 -5.27 -17.07
N SER A 80 -3.21 -4.44 -16.52
CA SER A 80 -2.21 -4.78 -15.48
C SER A 80 -2.83 -4.65 -14.09
N PHE A 81 -3.42 -5.73 -13.60
CA PHE A 81 -4.08 -5.80 -12.29
C PHE A 81 -3.56 -6.97 -11.46
N PHE A 82 -3.62 -6.85 -10.13
CA PHE A 82 -3.58 -8.01 -9.24
C PHE A 82 -4.96 -8.70 -9.24
N PRO A 83 -5.03 -10.05 -9.15
CA PRO A 83 -6.30 -10.75 -9.01
C PRO A 83 -7.05 -10.34 -7.73
N ARG A 84 -8.37 -10.22 -7.81
CA ARG A 84 -9.26 -9.81 -6.71
C ARG A 84 -10.60 -10.57 -6.79
N GLY A 85 -11.26 -10.70 -5.64
CA GLY A 85 -12.62 -11.23 -5.49
C GLY A 85 -13.74 -10.24 -5.84
N GLU A 86 -14.90 -10.44 -5.22
CA GLU A 86 -16.19 -9.88 -5.69
C GLU A 86 -16.39 -8.37 -5.48
N MET A 87 -17.45 -7.87 -6.11
CA MET A 87 -17.86 -6.48 -6.24
C MET A 87 -19.01 -6.18 -5.26
N LEU A 88 -19.17 -4.94 -4.79
CA LEU A 88 -20.30 -4.59 -3.91
C LEU A 88 -21.53 -4.21 -4.74
N ALA A 89 -22.67 -4.83 -4.48
CA ALA A 89 -23.92 -4.57 -5.18
C ALA A 89 -25.13 -4.54 -4.23
N ARG A 90 -26.03 -3.57 -4.44
CA ARG A 90 -27.30 -3.41 -3.71
C ARG A 90 -28.42 -2.96 -4.63
N GLY A 91 -29.55 -3.67 -4.60
CA GLY A 91 -30.78 -3.29 -5.30
C GLY A 91 -30.94 -3.91 -6.69
N LYS A 92 -31.57 -3.19 -7.62
CA LYS A 92 -31.84 -3.66 -8.99
C LYS A 92 -30.56 -3.74 -9.83
N SER A 93 -30.60 -4.48 -10.94
CA SER A 93 -29.56 -4.44 -11.96
C SER A 93 -29.38 -3.02 -12.53
N THR A 94 -28.16 -2.67 -12.98
CA THR A 94 -27.87 -1.35 -13.55
C THR A 94 -28.83 -1.00 -14.71
N ALA A 95 -29.05 -1.96 -15.61
CA ALA A 95 -29.96 -1.85 -16.76
C ALA A 95 -31.44 -1.61 -16.41
N GLU A 96 -31.88 -1.95 -15.21
CA GLU A 96 -33.23 -1.63 -14.71
C GLU A 96 -33.25 -0.33 -13.92
N ALA A 97 -32.28 -0.15 -13.03
CA ALA A 97 -32.17 1.01 -12.15
C ALA A 97 -32.06 2.35 -12.91
N PHE A 98 -31.30 2.39 -14.02
CA PHE A 98 -31.18 3.61 -14.84
C PHE A 98 -32.49 4.01 -15.55
N LYS A 99 -33.49 3.12 -15.68
CA LYS A 99 -34.80 3.46 -16.28
C LYS A 99 -35.65 4.35 -15.38
N ASP A 100 -35.43 4.32 -14.07
CA ASP A 100 -36.18 5.07 -13.05
C ASP A 100 -35.51 6.44 -12.73
N CYS A 101 -34.64 6.94 -13.62
CA CYS A 101 -33.85 8.16 -13.44
C CYS A 101 -34.27 9.27 -14.42
N ASP A 102 -34.46 10.49 -13.93
CA ASP A 102 -34.75 11.66 -14.78
C ASP A 102 -33.46 12.21 -15.43
N PHE A 103 -32.32 12.10 -14.75
CA PHE A 103 -31.01 12.53 -15.23
C PHE A 103 -29.95 11.47 -14.97
N VAL A 104 -28.98 11.36 -15.88
CA VAL A 104 -27.82 10.47 -15.74
C VAL A 104 -26.55 11.27 -16.06
N TYR A 105 -25.56 11.17 -15.18
CA TYR A 105 -24.28 11.85 -15.29
C TYR A 105 -23.13 10.84 -15.31
N GLU A 106 -22.09 11.13 -16.08
CA GLU A 106 -20.85 10.33 -16.12
C GLU A 106 -19.67 11.24 -15.72
N ALA A 107 -18.79 10.75 -14.85
CA ALA A 107 -17.68 11.52 -14.30
C ALA A 107 -16.44 10.65 -14.09
N VAL A 108 -15.27 11.30 -14.13
CA VAL A 108 -13.98 10.71 -13.73
C VAL A 108 -13.41 11.51 -12.58
N SER A 109 -13.37 10.91 -11.39
CA SER A 109 -12.75 11.50 -10.20
C SER A 109 -11.34 10.95 -9.99
N ARG A 110 -10.41 11.76 -9.50
CA ARG A 110 -9.01 11.38 -9.23
C ARG A 110 -8.55 11.98 -7.91
N ILE A 111 -7.76 11.22 -7.15
CA ILE A 111 -7.07 11.67 -5.94
C ILE A 111 -5.69 11.01 -5.89
N ASP A 112 -4.65 11.82 -5.71
CA ASP A 112 -3.27 11.35 -5.71
C ASP A 112 -2.84 10.71 -4.37
N GLY A 113 -1.62 10.19 -4.35
CA GLY A 113 -1.01 9.56 -3.18
C GLY A 113 -0.61 10.57 -2.09
N GLN A 114 -0.16 10.05 -0.96
CA GLN A 114 0.24 10.85 0.19
C GLN A 114 1.39 10.15 0.94
N GLU A 115 2.47 10.88 1.17
CA GLU A 115 3.61 10.43 1.98
C GLU A 115 3.30 10.48 3.49
N TYR A 116 3.81 9.51 4.25
CA TYR A 116 3.56 9.38 5.69
C TYR A 116 4.18 10.51 6.51
N PHE A 117 5.40 10.87 6.13
CA PHE A 117 6.20 11.92 6.75
C PHE A 117 6.29 11.82 8.29
N TYR A 118 6.37 10.60 8.83
CA TYR A 118 6.69 10.39 10.24
C TYR A 118 8.13 10.82 10.54
N LEU A 119 8.33 11.47 11.70
CA LEU A 119 9.59 12.16 12.02
C LEU A 119 10.74 11.19 12.36
N GLU A 120 10.42 9.98 12.81
CA GLU A 120 11.37 8.86 12.85
C GLU A 120 11.15 8.00 11.60
N THR A 121 12.12 7.98 10.68
CA THR A 121 12.11 7.13 9.48
C THR A 121 12.10 5.63 9.82
N ASN A 122 11.97 4.76 8.81
CA ASN A 122 12.15 3.32 9.03
C ASN A 122 13.58 3.03 9.55
N ALA A 123 13.63 2.29 10.66
CA ALA A 123 14.85 1.96 11.37
C ALA A 123 14.73 0.58 11.99
N ALA A 124 15.81 -0.19 11.94
CA ALA A 124 15.90 -1.50 12.58
C ALA A 124 17.33 -1.78 13.07
N ALA A 125 17.44 -2.66 14.07
CA ALA A 125 18.69 -3.23 14.54
C ALA A 125 18.47 -4.72 14.86
N VAL A 126 19.30 -5.58 14.31
CA VAL A 126 19.27 -7.03 14.53
C VAL A 126 20.52 -7.44 15.30
N ILE A 127 20.32 -8.22 16.36
CA ILE A 127 21.37 -8.69 17.26
C ILE A 127 21.36 -10.22 17.19
N PRO A 128 22.27 -10.84 16.41
CA PRO A 128 22.34 -12.29 16.30
C PRO A 128 23.06 -12.88 17.52
N ARG A 129 22.75 -14.14 17.83
CA ARG A 129 23.52 -15.03 18.72
C ARG A 129 24.03 -16.18 17.85
N PRO A 130 25.26 -16.09 17.31
CA PRO A 130 25.76 -17.04 16.30
C PRO A 130 25.71 -18.51 16.71
N ASP A 131 25.85 -18.80 18.01
CA ASP A 131 25.93 -20.17 18.54
C ASP A 131 24.55 -20.89 18.62
N ASP A 132 23.43 -20.14 18.60
CA ASP A 132 22.09 -20.64 18.95
C ASP A 132 21.02 -20.38 17.86
N GLU A 133 21.39 -19.80 16.71
CA GLU A 133 20.49 -19.29 15.65
C GLU A 133 19.47 -18.22 16.12
N GLU A 134 19.63 -17.69 17.33
CA GLU A 134 18.72 -16.71 17.92
C GLU A 134 18.98 -15.30 17.39
N MET A 135 17.91 -14.52 17.18
CA MET A 135 18.02 -13.12 16.82
C MET A 135 17.04 -12.24 17.60
N GLU A 136 17.57 -11.16 18.17
CA GLU A 136 16.76 -10.09 18.74
C GLU A 136 16.64 -8.94 17.73
N VAL A 137 15.40 -8.65 17.32
CA VAL A 137 15.09 -7.70 16.24
C VAL A 137 14.38 -6.49 16.83
N TRP A 138 15.09 -5.37 16.96
CA TRP A 138 14.48 -4.09 17.30
C TRP A 138 14.08 -3.39 16.01
N SER A 139 12.81 -3.07 15.85
CA SER A 139 12.31 -2.38 14.64
C SER A 139 11.39 -1.23 15.01
N SER A 140 11.41 -0.15 14.23
CA SER A 140 10.34 0.85 14.26
C SER A 140 9.18 0.31 13.42
N THR A 141 8.31 -0.49 14.06
CA THR A 141 7.23 -1.23 13.40
C THR A 141 5.92 -1.21 14.20
N GLN A 142 4.79 -1.17 13.50
CA GLN A 142 3.46 -1.42 14.06
C GLN A 142 3.18 -2.92 14.21
N ASN A 143 3.84 -3.77 13.39
CA ASN A 143 3.57 -5.20 13.33
C ASN A 143 4.79 -6.02 13.74
N ILE A 144 4.87 -6.37 15.03
CA ILE A 144 5.94 -7.24 15.55
C ILE A 144 5.79 -8.70 15.10
N MET A 145 4.57 -9.16 14.80
CA MET A 145 4.30 -10.53 14.39
C MET A 145 4.86 -10.79 12.99
N GLU A 146 4.52 -9.96 11.99
CA GLU A 146 5.13 -10.08 10.66
C GLU A 146 6.63 -9.82 10.69
N THR A 147 7.12 -8.93 11.56
CA THR A 147 8.56 -8.73 11.74
C THR A 147 9.25 -10.01 12.22
N GLN A 148 8.65 -10.75 13.16
CA GLN A 148 9.16 -12.03 13.65
C GLN A 148 9.09 -13.13 12.57
N GLU A 149 7.92 -13.31 11.96
CA GLU A 149 7.65 -14.38 11.00
C GLU A 149 8.44 -14.20 9.69
N PHE A 150 8.52 -12.98 9.14
CA PHE A 150 9.32 -12.77 7.92
C PHE A 150 10.82 -12.77 8.19
N VAL A 151 11.30 -12.38 9.39
CA VAL A 151 12.71 -12.60 9.76
C VAL A 151 13.02 -14.09 9.90
N SER A 152 12.11 -14.86 10.50
CA SER A 152 12.21 -16.34 10.58
C SER A 152 12.31 -16.94 9.16
N GLN A 153 11.41 -16.57 8.25
CA GLN A 153 11.42 -17.05 6.86
C GLN A 153 12.71 -16.72 6.09
N VAL A 154 13.24 -15.48 6.16
CA VAL A 154 14.45 -15.13 5.38
C VAL A 154 15.74 -15.65 6.00
N THR A 155 15.73 -16.08 7.26
CA THR A 155 16.91 -16.62 7.95
C THR A 155 16.91 -18.15 8.07
N GLY A 156 15.76 -18.80 7.84
CA GLY A 156 15.56 -20.23 8.03
C GLY A 156 15.42 -20.67 9.51
N ALA A 157 15.63 -19.76 10.46
CA ALA A 157 15.51 -20.05 11.89
C ALA A 157 14.02 -20.16 12.30
N PRO A 158 13.63 -21.09 13.19
CA PRO A 158 12.25 -21.18 13.70
C PRO A 158 11.77 -19.87 14.32
N SER A 159 10.48 -19.51 14.20
CA SER A 159 10.01 -18.21 14.73
C SER A 159 10.13 -18.08 16.26
N SER A 160 10.21 -19.19 16.99
CA SER A 160 10.55 -19.23 18.42
C SER A 160 11.99 -18.76 18.75
N LYS A 161 12.90 -18.74 17.78
CA LYS A 161 14.28 -18.23 17.88
C LYS A 161 14.40 -16.74 17.53
N ILE A 162 13.33 -16.12 17.02
CA ILE A 162 13.29 -14.71 16.63
C ILE A 162 12.47 -13.90 17.64
N VAL A 163 13.04 -12.83 18.19
CA VAL A 163 12.36 -11.97 19.18
C VAL A 163 12.26 -10.54 18.65
N ALA A 164 11.09 -10.19 18.09
CA ALA A 164 10.79 -8.82 17.66
C ALA A 164 10.43 -7.90 18.85
N LYS A 165 11.07 -6.73 18.93
CA LYS A 165 10.90 -5.76 20.02
C LYS A 165 10.62 -4.34 19.52
N VAL A 166 9.63 -3.69 20.12
CA VAL A 166 9.28 -2.28 19.91
C VAL A 166 9.11 -1.63 21.28
N LYS A 167 9.68 -0.43 21.48
CA LYS A 167 9.42 0.39 22.69
C LYS A 167 8.47 1.56 22.42
N ARG A 168 8.65 2.22 21.27
CA ARG A 168 7.81 3.29 20.72
C ARG A 168 8.24 3.53 19.26
N MET A 169 7.47 4.35 18.55
CA MET A 169 7.83 4.88 17.23
C MET A 169 7.63 6.40 17.20
N GLY A 170 8.45 7.12 16.44
CA GLY A 170 8.30 8.56 16.18
C GLY A 170 7.28 8.87 15.07
N GLY A 171 6.09 8.27 15.15
CA GLY A 171 5.08 8.26 14.08
C GLY A 171 5.15 7.00 13.21
N ALA A 172 4.03 6.68 12.55
CA ALA A 172 3.87 5.45 11.78
C ALA A 172 2.73 5.52 10.74
N PHE A 173 1.52 5.89 11.17
CA PHE A 173 0.37 6.23 10.32
C PHE A 173 -0.07 5.17 9.27
N GLY A 174 0.32 3.90 9.43
CA GLY A 174 0.11 2.81 8.47
C GLY A 174 1.39 2.41 7.72
N GLY A 175 2.27 3.37 7.42
CA GLY A 175 3.52 3.13 6.68
C GLY A 175 4.60 2.34 7.43
N LYS A 176 4.30 1.83 8.63
CA LYS A 176 5.13 0.88 9.41
C LYS A 176 4.38 -0.41 9.76
N GLU A 177 3.27 -0.68 9.08
CA GLU A 177 2.47 -1.90 9.25
C GLU A 177 3.15 -3.08 8.56
N SER A 178 3.46 -2.98 7.26
CA SER A 178 4.21 -3.99 6.51
C SER A 178 5.62 -3.53 6.08
N ARG A 179 5.79 -2.24 5.78
CA ARG A 179 6.95 -1.71 5.02
C ARG A 179 8.23 -1.58 5.83
N SER A 180 8.09 -1.49 7.16
CA SER A 180 9.18 -1.58 8.13
C SER A 180 9.86 -2.96 8.12
N VAL A 181 9.12 -4.02 7.80
CA VAL A 181 9.59 -5.41 7.91
C VAL A 181 10.67 -5.73 6.89
N GLN A 182 10.59 -5.15 5.69
CA GLN A 182 11.60 -5.33 4.63
C GLN A 182 13.02 -4.96 5.12
N LEU A 183 13.14 -3.85 5.86
CA LEU A 183 14.42 -3.43 6.43
C LEU A 183 14.91 -4.43 7.50
N ALA A 184 14.01 -4.90 8.37
CA ALA A 184 14.34 -5.89 9.39
C ALA A 184 14.83 -7.22 8.78
N CYS A 185 14.16 -7.72 7.74
CA CYS A 185 14.56 -8.90 6.99
C CYS A 185 15.94 -8.74 6.33
N ILE A 186 16.19 -7.62 5.65
CA ILE A 186 17.49 -7.33 5.01
C ILE A 186 18.63 -7.31 6.05
N LEU A 187 18.39 -6.73 7.23
CA LEU A 187 19.36 -6.70 8.32
C LEU A 187 19.55 -8.07 8.98
N ALA A 188 18.51 -8.91 9.07
CA ALA A 188 18.62 -10.24 9.67
C ALA A 188 19.47 -11.19 8.82
N VAL A 189 19.28 -11.18 7.50
CA VAL A 189 20.14 -11.91 6.54
C VAL A 189 21.59 -11.43 6.65
N ALA A 190 21.80 -10.12 6.71
CA ALA A 190 23.13 -9.55 6.86
C ALA A 190 23.78 -9.93 8.20
N ALA A 191 23.02 -9.90 9.30
CA ALA A 191 23.47 -10.29 10.64
C ALA A 191 23.81 -11.79 10.73
N LYS A 192 23.02 -12.66 10.06
CA LYS A 192 23.33 -14.10 9.88
C LYS A 192 24.69 -14.28 9.19
N LYS A 193 24.91 -13.57 8.07
CA LYS A 193 26.14 -13.68 7.27
C LYS A 193 27.40 -13.27 8.03
N VAL A 194 27.38 -12.12 8.70
CA VAL A 194 28.58 -11.54 9.33
C VAL A 194 28.75 -11.88 10.82
N GLY A 195 27.77 -12.53 11.44
CA GLY A 195 27.81 -12.95 12.85
C GLY A 195 27.87 -11.79 13.87
N ARG A 196 27.48 -10.57 13.49
CA ARG A 196 27.59 -9.35 14.31
C ARG A 196 26.26 -8.57 14.34
N PRO A 197 26.00 -7.76 15.39
CA PRO A 197 24.85 -6.87 15.41
C PRO A 197 24.90 -5.86 14.25
N ILE A 198 23.77 -5.60 13.60
CA ILE A 198 23.68 -4.62 12.51
C ILE A 198 22.48 -3.70 12.71
N ARG A 199 22.70 -2.39 12.55
CA ARG A 199 21.66 -1.35 12.59
C ARG A 199 21.59 -0.58 11.26
N CYS A 200 20.39 -0.21 10.85
CA CYS A 200 20.17 0.74 9.77
C CYS A 200 19.04 1.71 10.17
N ILE A 201 19.23 2.98 9.86
CA ILE A 201 18.26 4.05 9.99
C ILE A 201 18.25 4.72 8.62
N LEU A 202 17.12 4.69 7.92
CA LEU A 202 17.03 5.26 6.58
C LEU A 202 17.07 6.79 6.66
N ASN A 203 17.76 7.43 5.73
CA ASN A 203 17.59 8.85 5.47
C ASN A 203 16.17 9.14 4.95
N CYS A 204 15.74 10.40 4.99
CA CYS A 204 14.37 10.77 4.63
C CYS A 204 14.02 10.45 3.16
N ASP A 205 14.99 10.66 2.25
CA ASP A 205 14.90 10.32 0.83
C ASP A 205 14.89 8.80 0.60
N GLU A 206 15.79 8.05 1.23
CA GLU A 206 15.80 6.57 1.19
C GLU A 206 14.49 5.98 1.70
N HIS A 207 13.96 6.54 2.79
CA HIS A 207 12.69 6.17 3.36
C HIS A 207 11.55 6.37 2.36
N MET A 208 11.38 7.57 1.82
CA MET A 208 10.32 7.89 0.83
C MET A 208 10.43 7.07 -0.46
N MET A 209 11.64 6.66 -0.88
CA MET A 209 11.82 5.78 -2.04
C MET A 209 11.34 4.32 -1.81
N THR A 210 11.25 3.86 -0.56
CA THR A 210 11.04 2.44 -0.21
C THR A 210 9.72 2.14 0.50
N SER A 211 9.20 3.09 1.27
CA SER A 211 7.98 2.91 2.07
C SER A 211 6.71 2.78 1.25
N GLY A 212 6.70 3.31 0.03
CA GLY A 212 5.45 3.58 -0.65
C GLY A 212 4.64 4.64 0.09
N GLN A 213 3.38 4.78 -0.30
CA GLN A 213 2.51 5.87 0.11
C GLN A 213 1.05 5.40 0.27
N ARG A 214 0.16 6.30 0.68
CA ARG A 214 -1.28 6.14 0.43
C ARG A 214 -1.50 5.87 -1.07
N ASN A 215 -2.29 4.86 -1.42
CA ASN A 215 -2.66 4.59 -2.81
C ASN A 215 -3.37 5.81 -3.45
N PRO A 216 -2.89 6.30 -4.62
CA PRO A 216 -3.69 7.09 -5.54
C PRO A 216 -4.93 6.33 -6.00
N PHE A 217 -6.04 7.02 -6.21
CA PHE A 217 -7.30 6.46 -6.71
C PHE A 217 -7.82 7.23 -7.95
N GLN A 218 -8.48 6.51 -8.83
CA GLN A 218 -9.25 7.02 -9.97
C GLN A 218 -10.59 6.27 -9.98
N ALA A 219 -11.71 6.97 -10.14
CA ALA A 219 -13.01 6.34 -10.31
C ALA A 219 -13.69 6.82 -11.58
N HIS A 220 -14.23 5.90 -12.36
CA HIS A 220 -15.17 6.16 -13.44
C HIS A 220 -16.57 5.87 -12.87
N SER A 221 -17.45 6.87 -12.86
CA SER A 221 -18.75 6.74 -12.19
C SER A 221 -19.88 7.23 -13.07
N LYS A 222 -20.96 6.46 -13.11
CA LYS A 222 -22.21 6.75 -13.78
C LYS A 222 -23.32 6.81 -12.73
N VAL A 223 -24.02 7.94 -12.67
CA VAL A 223 -24.91 8.26 -11.55
C VAL A 223 -26.26 8.71 -12.08
N GLY A 224 -27.31 8.01 -11.67
CA GLY A 224 -28.70 8.30 -12.00
C GLY A 224 -29.40 9.00 -10.84
N VAL A 225 -30.13 10.08 -11.13
CA VAL A 225 -30.88 10.87 -10.14
C VAL A 225 -32.27 11.24 -10.61
N SER A 226 -33.18 11.50 -9.67
CA SER A 226 -34.49 12.09 -10.01
C SER A 226 -34.43 13.61 -10.14
N LYS A 227 -35.47 14.19 -10.74
CA LYS A 227 -35.65 15.65 -10.89
C LYS A 227 -35.74 16.39 -9.55
N GLU A 228 -36.17 15.71 -8.48
CA GLU A 228 -36.15 16.25 -7.12
C GLU A 228 -34.75 16.20 -6.49
N GLY A 229 -33.76 15.60 -7.14
CA GLY A 229 -32.40 15.42 -6.62
C GLY A 229 -32.24 14.25 -5.65
N MET A 230 -32.99 13.15 -5.84
CA MET A 230 -32.73 11.90 -5.11
C MET A 230 -31.71 11.04 -5.86
N LEU A 231 -30.72 10.48 -5.17
CA LEU A 231 -29.75 9.51 -5.71
C LEU A 231 -30.45 8.16 -5.96
N LYS A 232 -30.58 7.78 -7.24
CA LYS A 232 -31.27 6.55 -7.67
C LYS A 232 -30.32 5.40 -7.91
N ILE A 233 -29.20 5.65 -8.59
CA ILE A 233 -28.15 4.65 -8.83
C ILE A 233 -26.76 5.27 -8.86
N LEU A 234 -25.79 4.56 -8.27
CA LEU A 234 -24.36 4.71 -8.53
C LEU A 234 -23.83 3.40 -9.14
N ASP A 235 -23.21 3.51 -10.30
CA ASP A 235 -22.49 2.43 -10.99
C ASP A 235 -21.06 2.92 -11.21
N ALA A 236 -20.04 2.26 -10.65
CA ALA A 236 -18.68 2.79 -10.68
C ALA A 236 -17.56 1.75 -10.70
N ASP A 237 -16.61 1.96 -11.61
CA ASP A 237 -15.30 1.32 -11.59
C ASP A 237 -14.31 2.17 -10.81
N VAL A 238 -13.71 1.59 -9.78
CA VAL A 238 -12.79 2.23 -8.84
C VAL A 238 -11.43 1.56 -8.96
N TYR A 239 -10.41 2.35 -9.27
CA TYR A 239 -9.04 1.90 -9.53
C TYR A 239 -8.10 2.50 -8.48
N ASN A 240 -7.22 1.69 -7.89
CA ASN A 240 -6.13 2.21 -7.06
C ASN A 240 -4.75 1.84 -7.65
N ASN A 241 -3.77 2.75 -7.55
CA ASN A 241 -2.39 2.43 -7.91
C ASN A 241 -1.70 1.75 -6.73
N VAL A 242 -1.24 0.52 -6.95
CA VAL A 242 -0.69 -0.36 -5.91
C VAL A 242 0.83 -0.49 -6.02
N GLY A 243 1.39 -0.24 -7.19
CA GLY A 243 2.83 -0.43 -7.45
C GLY A 243 3.19 -1.90 -7.69
N TYR A 244 4.44 -2.27 -7.37
CA TYR A 244 5.03 -3.53 -7.84
C TYR A 244 4.54 -4.79 -7.10
N SER A 245 4.04 -4.65 -5.87
CA SER A 245 3.49 -5.73 -5.04
C SER A 245 2.14 -5.34 -4.43
N GLN A 246 1.27 -6.31 -4.17
CA GLN A 246 -0.10 -6.07 -3.71
C GLN A 246 -0.17 -5.41 -2.33
N ASP A 247 0.64 -5.90 -1.38
CA ASP A 247 0.68 -5.43 0.01
C ASP A 247 -0.76 -5.37 0.59
N LEU A 248 -1.06 -4.41 1.47
CA LEU A 248 -2.40 -4.21 2.02
C LEU A 248 -3.39 -3.52 1.05
N SER A 249 -3.00 -3.26 -0.20
CA SER A 249 -3.76 -2.39 -1.12
C SER A 249 -5.09 -2.97 -1.61
N ASP A 250 -5.27 -4.28 -1.51
CA ASP A 250 -6.54 -4.96 -1.81
C ASP A 250 -7.58 -4.65 -0.71
N ALA A 251 -7.21 -4.83 0.56
CA ALA A 251 -8.05 -4.44 1.70
C ALA A 251 -8.30 -2.92 1.77
N VAL A 252 -7.36 -2.08 1.30
CA VAL A 252 -7.57 -0.64 1.12
C VAL A 252 -8.67 -0.37 0.08
N MET A 253 -8.77 -1.18 -0.98
CA MET A 253 -9.86 -1.08 -1.96
C MET A 253 -11.20 -1.52 -1.35
N ASP A 254 -11.27 -2.63 -0.60
CA ASP A 254 -12.49 -3.04 0.12
C ASP A 254 -13.02 -1.92 1.02
N ARG A 255 -12.11 -1.31 1.77
CA ARG A 255 -12.43 -0.22 2.68
C ARG A 255 -12.83 1.07 1.94
N ALA A 256 -12.34 1.29 0.72
CA ALA A 256 -12.81 2.38 -0.14
C ALA A 256 -14.23 2.11 -0.67
N LEU A 257 -14.51 0.92 -1.21
CA LEU A 257 -15.84 0.58 -1.76
C LEU A 257 -16.93 0.61 -0.69
N THR A 258 -16.64 0.07 0.50
CA THR A 258 -17.58 0.08 1.64
C THR A 258 -17.88 1.47 2.22
N HIS A 259 -17.16 2.51 1.81
CA HIS A 259 -17.32 3.89 2.29
C HIS A 259 -17.57 4.90 1.13
N MET A 260 -17.80 4.42 -0.09
CA MET A 260 -18.00 5.25 -1.30
C MET A 260 -19.42 5.85 -1.41
N ASP A 261 -20.32 5.43 -0.53
CA ASP A 261 -21.60 6.07 -0.23
C ASP A 261 -21.47 7.17 0.86
N SER A 262 -20.40 7.16 1.64
CA SER A 262 -20.10 8.05 2.77
C SER A 262 -21.21 8.11 3.83
N CYS A 263 -22.20 9.00 3.65
CA CYS A 263 -23.35 9.16 4.56
C CYS A 263 -24.67 9.21 3.77
N TYR A 264 -24.66 8.78 2.51
CA TYR A 264 -25.72 9.03 1.54
C TYR A 264 -26.44 7.75 1.12
N TRP A 265 -27.76 7.76 1.23
CA TRP A 265 -28.62 6.72 0.69
C TRP A 265 -28.71 6.82 -0.84
N ILE A 266 -28.00 5.92 -1.51
CA ILE A 266 -28.10 5.68 -2.95
C ILE A 266 -28.97 4.43 -3.15
N LEU A 267 -30.16 4.57 -3.75
CA LEU A 267 -31.16 3.49 -3.77
C LEU A 267 -30.65 2.17 -4.41
N HIS A 268 -29.86 2.27 -5.49
CA HIS A 268 -29.19 1.17 -6.15
C HIS A 268 -27.69 1.46 -6.27
N LEU A 269 -26.84 0.47 -6.09
CA LEU A 269 -25.39 0.69 -6.03
C LEU A 269 -24.65 -0.54 -6.59
N HIS A 270 -23.67 -0.30 -7.46
CA HIS A 270 -22.78 -1.29 -8.06
C HIS A 270 -21.36 -0.71 -8.08
N LEU A 271 -20.43 -1.33 -7.36
CA LEU A 271 -19.07 -0.83 -7.17
C LEU A 271 -18.03 -1.91 -7.50
N HIS A 272 -17.16 -1.59 -8.45
CA HIS A 272 -16.21 -2.52 -9.05
C HIS A 272 -14.78 -2.08 -8.70
N GLY A 273 -14.09 -2.82 -7.82
CA GLY A 273 -12.73 -2.49 -7.37
C GLY A 273 -11.64 -3.14 -8.23
N HIS A 274 -10.66 -2.35 -8.67
CA HIS A 274 -9.57 -2.77 -9.55
C HIS A 274 -8.19 -2.38 -8.99
N VAL A 275 -7.34 -3.39 -8.78
CA VAL A 275 -6.07 -3.27 -8.05
C VAL A 275 -4.91 -3.14 -9.03
N CYS A 276 -4.54 -1.91 -9.41
CA CYS A 276 -3.64 -1.65 -10.55
C CYS A 276 -2.18 -1.94 -10.20
N LYS A 277 -1.58 -2.91 -10.91
CA LYS A 277 -0.17 -3.26 -10.80
C LYS A 277 0.67 -2.34 -11.69
N ALA A 278 1.68 -1.69 -11.09
CA ALA A 278 2.53 -0.70 -11.74
C ALA A 278 4.01 -0.88 -11.35
N ASN A 279 4.91 -0.27 -12.10
CA ASN A 279 6.36 -0.21 -11.87
C ASN A 279 6.77 0.95 -10.95
N THR A 280 5.92 1.26 -9.96
CA THR A 280 6.17 2.22 -8.88
C THR A 280 6.40 1.49 -7.56
N HIS A 281 6.83 2.22 -6.52
CA HIS A 281 6.92 1.67 -5.16
C HIS A 281 5.57 1.04 -4.73
N SER A 282 5.64 -0.07 -4.00
CA SER A 282 4.44 -0.71 -3.45
C SER A 282 3.80 0.19 -2.40
N ASN A 283 2.58 0.63 -2.66
CA ASN A 283 1.78 1.40 -1.71
C ASN A 283 1.19 0.48 -0.63
N THR A 284 0.72 1.06 0.48
CA THR A 284 0.19 0.31 1.63
C THR A 284 -0.81 1.14 2.45
N ALA A 285 -1.18 0.61 3.62
CA ALA A 285 -1.92 1.28 4.67
C ALA A 285 -1.48 2.74 4.87
N PHE A 286 -2.44 3.66 4.84
CA PHE A 286 -2.32 5.00 5.42
C PHE A 286 -3.56 5.22 6.27
N ARG A 287 -3.47 5.95 7.38
CA ARG A 287 -4.63 6.37 8.21
C ARG A 287 -5.87 6.73 7.36
N SER A 288 -7.02 6.14 7.72
CA SER A 288 -8.29 6.04 6.96
C SER A 288 -8.40 4.82 6.02
N PHE A 289 -7.28 4.29 5.53
CA PHE A 289 -7.15 3.00 4.85
C PHE A 289 -8.09 2.87 3.64
N GLY A 290 -8.14 3.87 2.76
CA GLY A 290 -8.98 3.86 1.56
C GLY A 290 -10.36 4.53 1.73
N ALA A 291 -10.93 4.55 2.93
CA ALA A 291 -12.24 5.19 3.17
C ALA A 291 -12.24 6.66 2.74
N SER A 292 -11.18 7.42 3.07
CA SER A 292 -11.01 8.82 2.64
C SER A 292 -11.03 9.01 1.12
N GLN A 293 -10.53 8.03 0.35
CA GLN A 293 -10.56 8.10 -1.12
C GLN A 293 -11.99 7.82 -1.63
N GLY A 294 -12.68 6.81 -1.10
CA GLY A 294 -14.09 6.53 -1.41
C GLY A 294 -15.01 7.71 -1.09
N GLN A 295 -14.89 8.28 0.11
CA GLN A 295 -15.66 9.44 0.56
C GLN A 295 -15.36 10.71 -0.27
N TYR A 296 -14.10 10.93 -0.65
CA TYR A 296 -13.74 12.04 -1.55
C TYR A 296 -14.42 11.91 -2.92
N ILE A 297 -14.41 10.70 -3.51
CA ILE A 297 -15.10 10.43 -4.77
C ILE A 297 -16.61 10.66 -4.64
N ALA A 298 -17.21 10.23 -3.52
CA ALA A 298 -18.62 10.49 -3.21
C ALA A 298 -18.94 12.00 -3.19
N GLU A 299 -18.15 12.79 -2.47
CA GLU A 299 -18.32 14.25 -2.40
C GLU A 299 -18.11 14.96 -3.75
N CYS A 300 -17.17 14.48 -4.58
CA CYS A 300 -17.01 14.97 -5.95
C CYS A 300 -18.27 14.73 -6.79
N ILE A 301 -18.84 13.51 -6.71
CA ILE A 301 -20.09 13.15 -7.39
C ILE A 301 -21.25 14.05 -6.92
N LEU A 302 -21.48 14.14 -5.61
CA LEU A 302 -22.58 14.93 -5.05
C LEU A 302 -22.46 16.41 -5.41
N THR A 303 -21.26 16.99 -5.31
CA THR A 303 -21.01 18.40 -5.62
C THR A 303 -21.23 18.69 -7.11
N ALA A 304 -20.77 17.81 -8.00
CA ALA A 304 -21.00 17.97 -9.44
C ALA A 304 -22.49 17.91 -9.80
N ILE A 305 -23.23 16.92 -9.26
CA ILE A 305 -24.66 16.75 -9.53
C ILE A 305 -25.48 17.92 -8.97
N ALA A 306 -25.21 18.37 -7.75
CA ALA A 306 -25.88 19.53 -7.16
C ALA A 306 -25.73 20.78 -8.04
N ASN A 307 -24.53 21.03 -8.57
CA ASN A 307 -24.27 22.13 -9.50
C ASN A 307 -25.05 21.98 -10.83
N HIS A 308 -25.09 20.77 -11.41
CA HIS A 308 -25.88 20.51 -12.63
C HIS A 308 -27.39 20.71 -12.42
N LEU A 309 -27.92 20.28 -11.27
CA LEU A 309 -29.32 20.49 -10.87
C LEU A 309 -29.61 21.92 -10.40
N LYS A 310 -28.59 22.79 -10.28
CA LYS A 310 -28.66 24.14 -9.71
C LYS A 310 -29.26 24.17 -8.30
N MET A 311 -28.99 23.11 -7.52
CA MET A 311 -29.40 22.95 -6.13
C MET A 311 -28.25 23.36 -5.20
N SER A 312 -28.54 23.87 -4.01
CA SER A 312 -27.50 24.01 -2.98
C SER A 312 -26.92 22.63 -2.64
N VAL A 313 -25.60 22.52 -2.62
CA VAL A 313 -24.90 21.26 -2.30
C VAL A 313 -25.32 20.72 -0.93
N ASP A 314 -25.51 21.59 0.06
CA ASP A 314 -25.92 21.15 1.41
C ASP A 314 -27.37 20.68 1.44
N GLN A 315 -28.26 21.27 0.64
CA GLN A 315 -29.63 20.76 0.46
C GLN A 315 -29.63 19.40 -0.26
N PHE A 316 -28.75 19.20 -1.23
CA PHE A 316 -28.59 17.93 -1.94
C PHE A 316 -28.03 16.84 -1.01
N ARG A 317 -27.03 17.16 -0.18
CA ARG A 317 -26.49 16.27 0.87
C ARG A 317 -27.58 15.88 1.86
N LEU A 318 -28.22 16.85 2.53
CA LEU A 318 -29.26 16.61 3.55
C LEU A 318 -30.42 15.77 3.03
N LYS A 319 -30.85 15.99 1.78
CA LYS A 319 -31.92 15.24 1.12
C LYS A 319 -31.58 13.76 0.92
N ASN A 320 -30.30 13.45 0.69
CA ASN A 320 -29.82 12.12 0.40
C ASN A 320 -29.14 11.44 1.58
N LEU A 321 -29.19 11.98 2.80
CA LEU A 321 -28.66 11.30 3.98
C LEU A 321 -29.36 9.95 4.22
N TYR A 322 -28.61 9.02 4.80
CA TYR A 322 -29.14 7.80 5.37
C TYR A 322 -30.24 8.06 6.42
N LYS A 323 -31.07 7.04 6.61
CA LYS A 323 -32.10 6.95 7.65
C LYS A 323 -31.95 5.63 8.40
N GLU A 324 -32.45 5.60 9.63
CA GLU A 324 -32.50 4.42 10.49
C GLU A 324 -33.03 3.17 9.76
N GLY A 325 -32.37 2.03 9.98
CA GLY A 325 -32.71 0.74 9.35
C GLY A 325 -32.38 0.62 7.86
N GLN A 326 -31.81 1.64 7.21
CA GLN A 326 -31.31 1.51 5.85
C GLN A 326 -29.97 0.74 5.84
N LEU A 327 -29.79 -0.09 4.81
CA LEU A 327 -28.61 -0.93 4.67
C LEU A 327 -27.43 -0.16 4.04
N THR A 328 -26.18 -0.48 4.40
CA THR A 328 -24.94 0.01 3.77
C THR A 328 -24.67 -0.71 2.42
N PRO A 329 -23.62 -0.37 1.64
CA PRO A 329 -23.28 -1.03 0.37
C PRO A 329 -22.98 -2.53 0.53
N PHE A 330 -22.64 -2.93 1.74
CA PHE A 330 -22.31 -4.29 2.18
C PHE A 330 -23.41 -4.88 3.10
N LEU A 331 -24.64 -4.36 2.96
CA LEU A 331 -25.87 -4.88 3.56
C LEU A 331 -25.96 -4.85 5.10
N GLN A 332 -25.08 -4.14 5.79
CA GLN A 332 -25.23 -3.90 7.23
C GLN A 332 -26.34 -2.86 7.47
N PRO A 333 -27.33 -3.08 8.36
CA PRO A 333 -28.25 -2.02 8.76
C PRO A 333 -27.52 -0.92 9.54
N LEU A 334 -27.93 0.33 9.35
CA LEU A 334 -27.61 1.41 10.26
C LEU A 334 -28.62 1.40 11.41
N GLU A 335 -28.09 1.39 12.63
CA GLU A 335 -28.79 1.39 13.92
C GLU A 335 -28.17 2.53 14.77
N ASP A 336 -29.00 3.25 15.54
CA ASP A 336 -28.62 4.38 16.44
C ASP A 336 -27.70 3.98 17.63
#